data_AF-A0A1I6TLF0-F1
#
_entry.id   AF-A0A1I6TLF0-F1
#
_cell.length_a   1.000
_cell.length_b   1.000
_cell.length_c   1.000
_cell.angle_alpha   90.00
_cell.angle_beta   90.00
_cell.angle_gamma   90.00
#
_symmetry.space_group_name_H-M   'P 1'
#
loop_
_entity.id
_entity.type
_entity.pdbx_description
1 polymer ?
#
loop_
_entity_poly.entity_id
_entity_poly.type
_entity_poly.pdbx_seq_one_letter_code
_entity_poly.pdbx_strand_id
1 'polypeptide(L)' 'MYKIVATNKFKKDFKKSIKSGLEERLLRDVVNLLEKSGKLPAKYKPHKLSGNYQGNWECHIQPDWLLVWEQNEEIKN' A
#
# COMPACT_ATOMS: atom_id res chain seq x y z
N MET A 1 -11.53 -6.71 9.14
CA MET A 1 -11.50 -5.60 8.19
C MET A 1 -10.61 -4.52 8.80
N TYR A 2 -9.61 -4.06 8.07
CA TYR A 2 -8.66 -3.05 8.51
C TYR A 2 -9.21 -1.65 8.26
N LYS A 3 -8.79 -0.69 9.07
CA LYS A 3 -9.05 0.73 8.81
C LYS A 3 -7.88 1.31 8.03
N ILE A 4 -8.16 1.89 6.87
CA ILE A 4 -7.13 2.55 6.06
C ILE A 4 -6.90 3.97 6.56
N VAL A 5 -5.63 4.31 6.82
CA VAL A 5 -5.19 5.65 7.18
C VAL A 5 -4.14 6.11 6.18
N ALA A 6 -4.46 7.15 5.42
CA ALA A 6 -3.55 7.74 4.44
C ALA A 6 -2.69 8.83 5.08
N THR A 7 -1.36 8.68 5.03
CA THR A 7 -0.42 9.70 5.49
C THR A 7 -0.44 10.94 4.58
N ASN A 8 0.00 12.08 5.09
CA ASN A 8 0.12 13.30 4.27
C ASN A 8 1.12 13.13 3.12
N LYS A 9 2.21 12.39 3.36
CA LYS A 9 3.17 12.01 2.32
C LYS A 9 2.50 11.19 1.21
N PHE A 10 1.75 10.15 1.58
CA PHE A 10 0.99 9.34 0.63
C PHE A 10 0.05 10.19 -0.22
N LYS A 11 -0.74 11.08 0.40
CA LYS A 11 -1.69 11.95 -0.32
C LYS A 11 -0.99 12.84 -1.35
N LYS A 12 0.19 13.36 -1.03
CA LYS A 12 1.00 14.19 -1.95
C LYS A 12 1.54 13.36 -3.11
N ASP A 13 2.12 12.19 -2.81
CA ASP A 13 2.71 11.30 -3.81
C ASP A 13 1.63 10.72 -4.74
N PHE A 14 0.48 10.31 -4.19
CA PHE A 14 -0.68 9.86 -4.95
C PHE A 14 -1.15 10.91 -5.96
N LYS A 15 -1.34 12.17 -5.53
CA LYS A 15 -1.73 13.26 -6.44
C LYS A 15 -0.73 13.44 -7.57
N LYS A 16 0.57 13.30 -7.29
CA LYS A 16 1.63 13.38 -8.29
C LYS A 16 1.55 12.21 -9.28
N SER A 17 1.36 10.99 -8.78
CA SER A 17 1.20 9.77 -9.59
C SER A 17 0.04 9.85 -10.57
N ILE A 18 -1.13 10.30 -10.11
CA ILE A 18 -2.30 10.46 -10.98
C ILE A 18 -2.06 11.56 -12.00
N LYS A 19 -1.45 12.68 -11.60
CA LYS A 19 -1.08 13.75 -12.54
C LYS A 19 -0.08 13.29 -13.62
N SER A 20 0.77 12.31 -13.32
CA SER A 20 1.68 11.70 -14.31
C SER A 20 1.04 10.61 -15.18
N GLY A 21 -0.27 10.38 -15.07
CA GLY A 21 -1.00 9.42 -15.90
C GLY A 21 -1.06 7.99 -15.35
N LEU A 22 -0.78 7.79 -14.06
CA LEU A 22 -1.00 6.49 -13.43
C LEU A 22 -2.49 6.28 -13.13
N GLU A 23 -2.95 5.06 -13.33
CA GLU A 23 -4.37 4.71 -13.23
C GLU A 23 -4.81 4.51 -11.77
N GLU A 24 -5.61 5.45 -11.23
CA GLU A 24 -6.11 5.42 -9.85
C GLU A 24 -6.77 4.09 -9.47
N ARG A 25 -7.52 3.49 -10.42
CA ARG A 25 -8.25 2.25 -10.19
C ARG A 25 -7.32 1.11 -9.74
N LEU A 26 -6.11 1.02 -10.28
CA LEU A 26 -5.17 -0.04 -9.93
C LEU A 26 -4.74 0.03 -8.46
N LEU A 27 -4.48 1.24 -7.97
CA LEU A 27 -4.20 1.48 -6.55
C LEU A 27 -5.42 1.16 -5.69
N ARG A 28 -6.62 1.58 -6.13
CA ARG A 28 -7.86 1.32 -5.39
C ARG A 28 -8.14 -0.16 -5.20
N ASP A 29 -7.88 -0.98 -6.22
CA ASP A 29 -8.02 -2.44 -6.14
C ASP A 29 -7.09 -3.04 -5.07
N VAL A 30 -5.84 -2.57 -4.99
CA VAL A 30 -4.87 -3.01 -3.98
C VAL A 30 -5.31 -2.58 -2.57
N VAL A 31 -5.73 -1.33 -2.39
CA VAL A 31 -6.19 -0.81 -1.10
C VAL A 31 -7.44 -1.57 -0.61
N ASN A 32 -8.38 -1.91 -1.49
CA ASN A 32 -9.57 -2.69 -1.12
C ASN A 32 -9.22 -4.11 -0.62
N LEU A 33 -8.19 -4.74 -1.21
CA LEU A 33 -7.72 -6.06 -0.75
C LEU A 33 -7.07 -5.98 0.64
N LEU A 34 -6.27 -4.93 0.87
CA LEU A 34 -5.66 -4.65 2.17
C LEU A 34 -6.71 -4.31 3.23
N GLU A 35 -7.71 -3.49 2.92
CA GLU A 35 -8.82 -3.18 3.83
C GLU A 35 -9.57 -4.45 4.23
N LYS A 36 -9.87 -5.32 3.26
CA LYS A 36 -10.63 -6.54 3.51
C LYS A 36 -9.88 -7.54 4.38
N SER A 37 -8.61 -7.79 4.06
CA SER A 37 -7.87 -8.96 4.57
C SER A 37 -6.48 -8.69 5.12
N GLY A 38 -5.92 -7.49 4.89
CA GLY A 38 -4.53 -7.18 5.23
C GLY A 38 -3.51 -8.00 4.45
N LYS A 39 -3.92 -8.66 3.36
CA LYS A 39 -3.09 -9.55 2.55
C LYS A 39 -3.27 -9.21 1.07
N LEU A 40 -2.23 -9.49 0.29
CA LEU A 40 -2.24 -9.31 -1.16
C LEU A 40 -1.90 -10.62 -1.88
N PRO A 41 -2.50 -10.88 -3.05
CA PRO A 41 -2.07 -11.97 -3.92
C PRO A 41 -0.61 -11.85 -4.33
N ALA A 42 0.06 -12.99 -4.57
CA ALA A 42 1.48 -13.06 -4.91
C ALA A 42 1.90 -12.22 -6.13
N LYS A 43 0.96 -11.95 -7.06
CA LYS A 43 1.22 -11.09 -8.24
C LYS A 43 1.67 -9.66 -7.88
N TYR A 44 1.29 -9.15 -6.71
CA TYR A 44 1.71 -7.84 -6.22
C TYR A 44 3.07 -7.89 -5.50
N LYS A 45 3.67 -9.07 -5.34
CA LYS A 45 4.97 -9.31 -4.68
C LYS A 45 5.07 -8.63 -3.29
N PRO A 46 4.09 -8.81 -2.39
CA PRO A 46 4.14 -8.19 -1.08
C PRO A 46 5.33 -8.73 -0.27
N HIS A 47 6.14 -7.84 0.30
CA HIS A 47 7.28 -8.22 1.13
C HIS A 47 7.57 -7.15 2.20
N LYS A 48 8.29 -7.54 3.25
CA LYS A 48 8.76 -6.60 4.28
C LYS A 48 10.03 -5.92 3.81
N LEU A 49 10.10 -4.61 4.02
CA LEU A 49 11.29 -3.80 3.80
C LEU A 49 12.26 -3.93 4.97
N SER A 50 13.53 -3.65 4.68
CA SER A 50 14.65 -3.58 5.64
C SER A 50 15.31 -2.20 5.64
N GLY A 51 16.24 -1.96 6.57
CA GLY A 51 16.97 -0.69 6.67
C GLY A 51 16.09 0.44 7.21
N ASN A 52 16.13 1.63 6.58
CA ASN A 52 15.38 2.81 7.05
C ASN A 52 13.85 2.62 7.05
N TYR A 53 13.34 1.63 6.32
CA TYR A 53 11.92 1.28 6.27
C TYR A 53 11.66 -0.08 6.91
N GLN A 54 12.55 -0.53 7.81
CA GLN A 54 12.43 -1.82 8.47
C GLN A 54 11.05 -1.98 9.12
N GLY A 55 10.39 -3.09 8.79
CA GLY A 55 9.07 -3.42 9.33
C GLY A 55 7.91 -2.89 8.50
N ASN A 56 8.13 -1.98 7.56
CA ASN A 56 7.10 -1.61 6.58
C ASN A 56 6.93 -2.72 5.55
N TRP A 57 5.74 -2.80 4.97
CA TRP A 57 5.45 -3.63 3.82
C TRP A 57 5.57 -2.83 2.53
N GLU A 58 5.93 -3.50 1.45
CA GLU A 58 5.92 -2.98 0.09
C GLU A 58 5.26 -3.97 -0.88
N CYS A 59 4.60 -3.45 -1.93
CA CYS A 59 4.14 -4.23 -3.07
C CYS A 59 4.24 -3.43 -4.37
N HIS A 60 4.25 -4.15 -5.50
CA HIS A 60 4.22 -3.58 -6.85
C HIS A 60 2.79 -3.52 -7.38
N ILE A 61 2.26 -2.31 -7.59
CA ILE A 61 1.03 -2.09 -8.37
C ILE A 61 1.34 -2.23 -9.87
N GLN A 62 2.49 -1.70 -10.28
CA GLN A 62 3.14 -1.85 -11.58
C GLN A 62 4.67 -1.97 -11.36
N PRO A 63 5.48 -2.32 -12.37
CA PRO A 63 6.93 -2.50 -12.20
C PRO A 63 7.62 -1.34 -11.46
N ASP A 64 7.32 -0.09 -11.85
CA ASP A 64 7.87 1.14 -11.25
C ASP A 64 6.87 1.90 -10.36
N TRP A 65 5.79 1.25 -9.93
CA TRP A 65 4.79 1.85 -9.04
C TRP A 65 4.57 1.01 -7.80
N LEU A 66 5.19 1.46 -6.71
CA LEU A 66 5.21 0.78 -5.42
C LEU A 66 4.20 1.39 -4.45
N LEU A 67 3.59 0.55 -3.63
CA LEU A 67 2.85 0.96 -2.44
C LEU A 67 3.59 0.46 -1.21
N VAL A 68 3.94 1.38 -0.31
CA VAL A 68 4.51 1.08 1.00
C VAL A 68 3.46 1.34 2.08
N TRP A 69 3.29 0.42 3.02
CA TRP A 69 2.36 0.57 4.13
C TRP A 69 2.87 -0.03 5.44
N GLU A 70 2.32 0.46 6.53
CA GLU A 70 2.44 -0.15 7.86
C GLU A 70 1.16 -0.91 8.16
N GLN A 71 1.28 -2.04 8.87
CA GLN A 71 0.14 -2.87 9.24
C GLN A 71 0.26 -3.24 10.71
N ASN A 72 -0.67 -2.71 11.49
CA ASN A 72 -0.77 -2.97 12.92
C ASN A 72 -1.92 -3.96 13.15
N GLU A 73 -1.59 -5.09 13.74
CA GLU A 73 -2.55 -6.14 14.12
C GLU A 73 -2.86 -6.04 15.61
N GLU A 74 -3.09 -4.83 16.15
CA GLU A 74 -3.58 -4.69 17.52
C GLU A 74 -4.91 -5.45 17.65
N ILE A 75 -4.83 -6.67 18.19
CA ILE A 75 -5.97 -7.39 18.74
C ILE A 75 -6.37 -6.55 19.96
N LYS A 76 -7.41 -5.72 19.80
CA LYS A 76 -8.11 -5.19 20.97
C LYS A 76 -8.72 -6.39 21.69
N ASN A 77 -8.04 -6.84 22.75
CA ASN A 77 -8.64 -7.68 23.80
C ASN A 77 -9.74 -6.89 24.51
#